data_AF-A0A8H3FJW6-F1
#
_entry.id   AF-A0A8H3FJW6-F1
#
_cell.length_a   1.000
_cell.length_b   1.000
_cell.length_c   1.000
_cell.angle_alpha   90.00
_cell.angle_beta   90.00
_cell.angle_gamma   90.00
#
_symmetry.space_group_name_H-M   'P 1'
#
loop_
_entity.id
_entity.type
_entity.pdbx_description
1 polymer ?
#
loop_
_entity_poly.entity_id
_entity_poly.type
_entity_poly.pdbx_seq_one_letter_code
_entity_poly.pdbx_strand_id
1 'polypeptide(L)'
;MSSLLLIDLQQDFLNPARIPPKPFIDSLPRLLRQFSTRRRPIVWIDSVYEQGKGTPEEEAFTKYPPQSDFELYLSGTHRSGRFCVHNTPGIQIHKDLLRFLHAHHTRMTKTYYSAFTNTILHNTLQETNTKHIFLAGVTTNTCISATAVDARKLGYEVTIVEDCVKAFKQQTHDRAILTLTGKPYDADLCTSNSVSPHISHDKTDQPLPVLYWVNGSISSWRVMIALAWKKIPYISKRLKVMTEPKETRSPEFALINPRCKTPTFVDSDGTIVIESMAILQYLERFFPDTPENRPSNLSKSEWTQETVRFHESENPHSIYEPIELVYDAEWKKHRENILLAYHDIFKELEHWERYLNSGGFLSARNAFGLADCAFYPVLAYMVHRGLDLTSKPSCLKTYYERCGALQAVIEACPDHWETPGKSLFLRCETMLKE
;
A
#
# COMPACT_ATOMS: atom_id res chain seq x y z
N MET A 1 1.33 -15.64 -3.11
CA MET A 1 2.29 -14.56 -2.77
C MET A 1 3.21 -14.31 -3.98
N SER A 2 3.81 -13.14 -4.11
CA SER A 2 4.76 -12.85 -5.19
C SER A 2 6.18 -12.69 -4.66
N SER A 3 7.18 -13.16 -5.41
CA SER A 3 8.60 -13.05 -5.05
C SER A 3 9.42 -12.48 -6.20
N LEU A 4 10.45 -11.71 -5.86
CA LEU A 4 11.40 -11.17 -6.83
C LEU A 4 12.66 -12.03 -6.84
N LEU A 5 13.04 -12.53 -8.01
CA LEU A 5 14.32 -13.19 -8.22
C LEU A 5 15.26 -12.26 -8.98
N LEU A 6 16.42 -12.00 -8.39
CA LEU A 6 17.52 -11.23 -8.96
C LEU A 6 18.63 -12.19 -9.36
N ILE A 7 18.81 -12.38 -10.67
CA ILE A 7 19.64 -13.46 -11.22
C ILE A 7 20.91 -12.91 -11.86
N ASP A 8 22.06 -13.45 -11.44
CA ASP A 8 23.37 -13.28 -12.08
C ASP A 8 23.87 -11.83 -12.20
N LEU A 9 23.55 -10.97 -11.24
CA LEU A 9 24.02 -9.57 -11.15
C LEU A 9 25.50 -9.45 -10.71
N GLN A 10 26.34 -10.36 -11.19
CA GLN A 10 27.75 -10.53 -10.82
C GLN A 10 28.71 -9.81 -11.78
N GLN A 11 29.95 -9.60 -11.35
CA GLN A 11 30.97 -8.82 -12.06
C GLN A 11 31.29 -9.36 -13.47
N ASP A 12 31.34 -10.68 -13.66
CA ASP A 12 31.67 -11.24 -14.97
C ASP A 12 30.60 -10.96 -16.03
N PHE A 13 29.34 -10.84 -15.62
CA PHE A 13 28.23 -10.51 -16.52
C PHE A 13 28.10 -9.01 -16.74
N LEU A 14 28.18 -8.22 -15.67
CA LEU A 14 28.01 -6.78 -15.70
C LEU A 14 29.33 -6.07 -16.00
N ASN A 15 29.53 -5.75 -17.28
CA ASN A 15 30.71 -5.07 -17.81
C ASN A 15 30.28 -3.94 -18.75
N PRO A 16 30.77 -2.69 -18.59
CA PRO A 16 30.43 -1.56 -19.46
C PRO A 16 30.57 -1.83 -20.97
N ALA A 17 31.49 -2.69 -21.39
CA ALA A 17 31.71 -3.05 -22.79
C ALA A 17 30.74 -4.12 -23.33
N ARG A 18 29.97 -4.77 -22.44
CA ARG A 18 29.03 -5.85 -22.79
C ARG A 18 27.64 -5.54 -22.26
N ILE A 19 27.39 -5.83 -20.99
CA ILE A 19 26.14 -5.47 -20.29
C ILE A 19 26.49 -4.36 -19.30
N PRO A 20 26.22 -3.09 -19.61
CA PRO A 20 26.52 -2.01 -18.70
C PRO A 20 25.67 -2.14 -17.42
N PRO A 21 26.23 -1.86 -16.23
CA PRO A 21 25.49 -1.95 -14.97
C PRO A 21 24.48 -0.80 -14.77
N LYS A 22 24.63 0.30 -15.50
CA LYS A 22 23.83 1.54 -15.34
C LYS A 22 22.30 1.31 -15.38
N PRO A 23 21.73 0.56 -16.33
CA PRO A 23 20.29 0.31 -16.35
C PRO A 23 19.79 -0.32 -15.04
N PHE A 24 20.50 -1.32 -14.51
CA PHE A 24 20.16 -1.96 -13.23
C PHE A 24 20.32 -1.02 -12.04
N ILE A 25 21.37 -0.19 -12.04
CA ILE A 25 21.56 0.85 -11.01
C ILE A 25 20.36 1.81 -10.98
N ASP A 26 19.86 2.17 -12.16
CA ASP A 26 18.77 3.12 -12.30
C ASP A 26 17.41 2.48 -11.98
N SER A 27 17.18 1.19 -12.26
CA SER A 27 15.88 0.53 -12.12
C SER A 27 15.68 -0.31 -10.84
N LEU A 28 16.72 -0.99 -10.35
CA LEU A 28 16.62 -1.84 -9.16
C LEU A 28 16.11 -1.13 -7.89
N PRO A 29 16.47 0.14 -7.58
CA PRO A 29 15.96 0.80 -6.37
C PRO A 29 14.44 0.87 -6.33
N ARG A 30 13.80 1.11 -7.47
CA ARG A 30 12.33 1.18 -7.58
C ARG A 30 11.72 -0.19 -7.42
N LEU A 31 12.28 -1.17 -8.12
CA LEU A 31 11.82 -2.55 -8.06
C LEU A 31 11.93 -3.12 -6.64
N LEU A 32 13.10 -3.01 -6.02
CA LEU A 32 13.33 -3.46 -4.65
C LEU A 32 12.37 -2.79 -3.67
N ARG A 33 12.19 -1.47 -3.78
CA ARG A 33 11.24 -0.74 -2.94
C ARG A 33 9.83 -1.33 -3.02
N GLN A 34 9.34 -1.67 -4.21
CA GLN A 34 7.99 -2.23 -4.37
C GLN A 34 7.79 -3.59 -3.69
N PHE A 35 8.84 -4.42 -3.62
CA PHE A 35 8.81 -5.72 -2.94
C PHE A 35 9.05 -5.56 -1.43
N SER A 36 10.05 -4.77 -1.03
CA SER A 36 10.37 -4.53 0.39
C SER A 36 9.23 -3.86 1.15
N THR A 37 8.58 -2.83 0.58
CA THR A 37 7.45 -2.16 1.27
C THR A 37 6.24 -3.07 1.44
N ARG A 38 6.13 -4.13 0.64
CA ARG A 38 5.06 -5.14 0.70
C ARG A 38 5.50 -6.43 1.39
N ARG A 39 6.69 -6.42 2.03
CA ARG A 39 7.32 -7.58 2.69
C ARG A 39 7.32 -8.82 1.80
N ARG A 40 7.54 -8.64 0.50
CA ARG A 40 7.64 -9.74 -0.46
C ARG A 40 9.06 -10.29 -0.46
N PRO A 41 9.25 -11.62 -0.59
CA PRO A 41 10.58 -12.20 -0.64
C PRO A 41 11.38 -11.65 -1.82
N ILE A 42 12.64 -11.32 -1.55
CA ILE A 42 13.63 -10.92 -2.54
C ILE A 42 14.76 -11.94 -2.45
N VAL A 43 15.02 -12.62 -3.56
CA VAL A 43 15.98 -13.71 -3.64
C VAL A 43 17.07 -13.35 -4.64
N TRP A 44 18.30 -13.28 -4.17
CA TRP A 44 19.49 -13.10 -5.00
C TRP A 44 20.07 -14.45 -5.37
N ILE A 45 20.26 -14.68 -6.67
CA ILE A 45 20.68 -15.96 -7.23
C ILE A 45 21.96 -15.74 -8.01
N ASP A 46 23.04 -16.28 -7.48
CA ASP A 46 24.39 -16.10 -8.02
C ASP A 46 24.81 -17.37 -8.77
N SER A 47 25.32 -17.22 -10.00
CA SER A 47 25.94 -18.32 -10.71
C SER A 47 27.32 -18.64 -10.14
N VAL A 48 27.62 -19.93 -10.01
CA VAL A 48 28.97 -20.43 -9.74
C VAL A 48 29.19 -21.65 -10.63
N TYR A 49 30.16 -21.57 -11.53
CA TYR A 49 30.45 -22.64 -12.48
C TYR A 49 31.79 -23.30 -12.17
N GLU A 50 31.85 -24.61 -12.39
CA GLU A 50 33.08 -25.39 -12.27
C GLU A 50 34.01 -25.11 -13.45
N GLN A 51 35.32 -25.21 -13.20
CA GLN A 51 36.33 -25.16 -14.26
C GLN A 51 36.43 -26.54 -14.93
N GLY A 52 36.09 -26.61 -16.22
CA GLY A 52 36.26 -27.82 -17.03
C GLY A 52 36.57 -27.48 -18.49
N LYS A 53 36.93 -28.48 -19.28
CA LYS A 53 36.73 -28.44 -20.73
C LYS A 53 35.37 -29.06 -20.96
N GLY A 54 34.39 -28.29 -21.42
CA GLY A 54 33.13 -28.87 -21.89
C GLY A 54 33.43 -29.87 -23.02
N THR A 55 32.58 -30.86 -23.24
CA THR A 55 32.76 -31.68 -24.45
C THR A 55 32.63 -30.79 -25.69
N PRO A 56 33.23 -31.15 -26.84
CA PRO A 56 33.07 -30.39 -28.08
C PRO A 56 31.59 -30.17 -28.46
N GLU A 57 30.69 -31.12 -28.15
CA GLU A 57 29.25 -30.94 -28.32
C GLU A 57 28.68 -29.89 -27.36
N GLU A 58 29.07 -29.89 -26.07
CA GLU A 58 28.63 -28.91 -25.07
C GLU A 58 29.15 -27.49 -25.36
N GLU A 59 30.38 -27.38 -25.87
CA GLU A 59 30.96 -26.12 -26.33
C GLU A 59 30.26 -25.59 -27.59
N ALA A 60 29.96 -26.47 -28.54
CA ALA A 60 29.19 -26.13 -29.73
C ALA A 60 27.78 -25.67 -29.36
N PHE A 61 27.14 -26.33 -28.41
CA PHE A 61 25.81 -26.02 -27.91
C PHE A 61 25.75 -24.67 -27.16
N THR A 62 26.81 -24.34 -26.41
CA THR A 62 26.97 -23.04 -25.75
C THR A 62 27.22 -21.91 -26.75
N LYS A 63 27.95 -22.19 -27.83
CA LYS A 63 28.35 -21.20 -28.84
C LYS A 63 27.28 -20.98 -29.92
N TYR A 64 26.52 -22.02 -30.25
CA TYR A 64 25.49 -22.05 -31.29
C TYR A 64 24.24 -22.75 -30.73
N PRO A 65 23.40 -22.04 -29.96
CA PRO A 65 22.17 -22.63 -29.43
C PRO A 65 21.29 -23.13 -30.60
N PRO A 66 20.84 -24.40 -30.58
CA PRO A 66 20.03 -24.94 -31.65
C PRO A 66 18.72 -24.15 -31.77
N GLN A 67 18.36 -23.78 -33.00
CA GLN A 67 17.10 -23.07 -33.25
C GLN A 67 15.88 -23.97 -33.06
N SER A 68 16.05 -25.29 -33.22
CA SER A 68 14.98 -26.29 -33.22
C SER A 68 14.61 -26.84 -31.85
N ASP A 69 15.47 -26.68 -30.82
CA ASP A 69 15.23 -27.24 -29.49
C ASP A 69 15.66 -26.27 -28.38
N PHE A 70 14.83 -25.24 -28.18
CA PHE A 70 15.03 -24.17 -27.21
C PHE A 70 15.05 -24.70 -25.77
N GLU A 71 14.20 -25.67 -25.43
CA GLU A 71 14.13 -26.20 -24.06
C GLU A 71 15.36 -27.04 -23.71
N LEU A 72 15.84 -27.87 -24.63
CA LEU A 72 17.10 -28.59 -24.44
C LEU A 72 18.25 -27.61 -24.19
N TYR A 73 18.28 -26.48 -24.90
CA TYR A 73 19.28 -25.43 -24.66
C TYR A 73 19.27 -24.89 -23.21
N LEU A 74 18.08 -24.61 -22.68
CA LEU A 74 17.93 -24.02 -21.35
C LEU A 74 18.25 -24.98 -20.20
N SER A 75 18.26 -26.30 -20.44
CA SER A 75 18.71 -27.31 -19.46
C SER A 75 20.23 -27.32 -19.22
N GLY A 76 21.00 -26.55 -19.99
CA GLY A 76 22.46 -26.53 -19.96
C GLY A 76 23.11 -25.77 -18.80
N THR A 77 24.44 -25.72 -18.83
CA THR A 77 25.30 -24.98 -17.91
C THR A 77 26.55 -24.46 -18.61
N HIS A 78 27.22 -23.45 -18.04
CA HIS A 78 28.53 -23.03 -18.50
C HIS A 78 29.63 -23.97 -18.02
N ARG A 79 30.37 -24.56 -18.96
CA ARG A 79 31.56 -25.38 -18.67
C ARG A 79 32.86 -24.81 -19.24
N SER A 80 32.80 -23.67 -19.93
CA SER A 80 33.96 -23.08 -20.62
C SER A 80 34.95 -22.35 -19.70
N GLY A 81 34.69 -22.29 -18.39
CA GLY A 81 35.55 -21.60 -17.41
C GLY A 81 35.68 -20.08 -17.62
N ARG A 82 34.73 -19.44 -18.33
CA ARG A 82 34.82 -18.02 -18.71
C ARG A 82 34.06 -17.04 -17.82
N PHE A 83 32.99 -17.49 -17.18
CA PHE A 83 32.11 -16.65 -16.37
C PHE A 83 31.88 -17.34 -15.03
N CYS A 84 31.90 -16.55 -13.96
CA CYS A 84 31.58 -16.92 -12.58
C CYS A 84 32.23 -18.23 -12.13
N VAL A 85 33.52 -18.37 -12.44
CA VAL A 85 34.32 -19.52 -12.00
C VAL A 85 34.53 -19.45 -10.49
N HIS A 86 34.34 -20.57 -9.80
CA HIS A 86 34.56 -20.68 -8.37
C HIS A 86 35.91 -20.05 -7.94
N ASN A 87 35.92 -19.30 -6.82
CA ASN A 87 37.07 -18.56 -6.29
C ASN A 87 37.65 -17.44 -7.17
N THR A 88 36.95 -16.97 -8.21
CA THR A 88 37.38 -15.78 -8.97
C THR A 88 36.62 -14.53 -8.53
N PRO A 89 37.19 -13.31 -8.69
CA PRO A 89 36.47 -12.06 -8.39
C PRO A 89 35.15 -11.91 -9.17
N GLY A 90 35.06 -12.57 -10.33
CA GLY A 90 33.92 -12.57 -11.22
C GLY A 90 32.61 -13.07 -10.62
N ILE A 91 32.67 -13.90 -9.56
CA ILE A 91 31.48 -14.42 -8.86
C ILE A 91 30.83 -13.41 -7.93
N GLN A 92 31.52 -12.32 -7.61
CA GLN A 92 30.97 -11.34 -6.67
C GLN A 92 29.89 -10.51 -7.35
N ILE A 93 28.84 -10.15 -6.61
CA ILE A 93 27.85 -9.15 -7.04
C ILE A 93 28.60 -7.90 -7.51
N HIS A 94 28.15 -7.31 -8.61
CA HIS A 94 28.78 -6.11 -9.14
C HIS A 94 28.82 -5.00 -8.08
N LYS A 95 30.00 -4.38 -7.90
CA LYS A 95 30.28 -3.43 -6.81
C LYS A 95 29.23 -2.32 -6.64
N ASP A 96 28.71 -1.80 -7.76
CA ASP A 96 27.72 -0.70 -7.75
C ASP A 96 26.32 -1.14 -7.32
N LEU A 97 26.09 -2.45 -7.23
CA LEU A 97 24.83 -3.07 -6.82
C LEU A 97 24.87 -3.58 -5.36
N LEU A 98 26.06 -3.68 -4.74
CA LEU A 98 26.21 -4.16 -3.36
C LEU A 98 25.38 -3.37 -2.35
N ARG A 99 25.19 -2.07 -2.58
CA ARG A 99 24.34 -1.19 -1.74
C ARG A 99 22.86 -1.58 -1.73
N PHE A 100 22.42 -2.41 -2.67
CA PHE A 100 21.04 -2.88 -2.81
C PHE A 100 20.83 -4.28 -2.21
N LEU A 101 21.91 -4.94 -1.76
CA LEU A 101 21.84 -6.20 -1.05
C LEU A 101 21.68 -5.93 0.44
N HIS A 102 20.57 -6.39 1.02
CA HIS A 102 20.25 -6.22 2.43
C HIS A 102 20.20 -7.56 3.16
N ALA A 103 20.43 -7.55 4.48
CA ALA A 103 20.52 -8.77 5.30
C ALA A 103 19.24 -9.61 5.33
N HIS A 104 18.08 -8.99 5.07
CA HIS A 104 16.79 -9.68 5.03
C HIS A 104 16.46 -10.29 3.66
N HIS A 105 17.33 -10.11 2.65
CA HIS A 105 17.19 -10.78 1.36
C HIS A 105 17.74 -12.20 1.45
N THR A 106 17.07 -13.15 0.80
CA THR A 106 17.58 -14.51 0.66
C THR A 106 18.68 -14.52 -0.40
N ARG A 107 19.76 -15.26 -0.16
CA ARG A 107 20.84 -15.45 -1.13
C ARG A 107 21.05 -16.93 -1.40
N MET A 108 21.22 -17.28 -2.67
CA MET A 108 21.46 -18.66 -3.11
C MET A 108 22.40 -18.70 -4.30
N THR A 109 22.96 -19.87 -4.55
CA THR A 109 23.87 -20.12 -5.67
C THR A 109 23.29 -21.16 -6.62
N LYS A 110 23.50 -20.99 -7.93
CA LYS A 110 23.15 -21.97 -8.97
C LYS A 110 24.37 -22.37 -9.79
N THR A 111 24.34 -23.59 -10.31
CA THR A 111 25.40 -24.14 -11.19
C THR A 111 24.90 -24.41 -12.61
N TYR A 112 23.64 -24.09 -12.92
CA TYR A 112 22.99 -24.28 -14.23
C TYR A 112 22.43 -22.95 -14.75
N TYR A 113 21.88 -22.94 -15.98
CA TYR A 113 21.19 -21.77 -16.48
C TYR A 113 19.92 -21.47 -15.68
N SER A 114 19.06 -22.46 -15.48
CA SER A 114 17.87 -22.33 -14.63
C SER A 114 18.25 -22.25 -13.15
N ALA A 115 17.61 -21.33 -12.43
CA ALA A 115 17.76 -21.21 -11.00
C ALA A 115 17.06 -22.32 -10.19
N PHE A 116 16.21 -23.14 -10.82
CA PHE A 116 15.54 -24.27 -10.17
C PHE A 116 16.37 -25.55 -10.19
N THR A 117 17.24 -25.71 -11.19
CA THR A 117 18.01 -26.95 -11.37
C THR A 117 19.07 -27.09 -10.27
N ASN A 118 18.98 -28.18 -9.51
CA ASN A 118 19.90 -28.51 -8.43
C ASN A 118 20.07 -27.40 -7.36
N THR A 119 18.99 -26.67 -7.07
CA THR A 119 18.95 -25.69 -5.98
C THR A 119 17.76 -25.94 -5.05
N ILE A 120 17.73 -25.24 -3.92
CA ILE A 120 16.59 -25.24 -2.99
C ILE A 120 15.53 -24.19 -3.34
N LEU A 121 15.63 -23.51 -4.49
CA LEU A 121 14.77 -22.38 -4.84
C LEU A 121 13.29 -22.74 -4.78
N HIS A 122 12.89 -23.90 -5.33
CA HIS A 122 11.50 -24.33 -5.30
C HIS A 122 10.96 -24.42 -3.86
N ASN A 123 11.72 -25.07 -2.97
CA ASN A 123 11.34 -25.23 -1.57
C ASN A 123 11.25 -23.86 -0.87
N THR A 124 12.23 -22.98 -1.06
CA THR A 124 12.21 -21.61 -0.51
C THR A 124 10.99 -20.81 -0.99
N LEU A 125 10.60 -20.99 -2.26
CA LEU A 125 9.41 -20.34 -2.81
C LEU A 125 8.11 -20.95 -2.28
N GLN A 126 8.06 -22.27 -2.03
CA GLN A 126 6.91 -22.92 -1.40
C GLN A 126 6.76 -22.51 0.07
N GLU A 127 7.85 -22.44 0.84
CA GLU A 127 7.84 -21.97 2.24
C GLU A 127 7.29 -20.55 2.40
N THR A 128 7.48 -19.72 1.37
CA THR A 128 6.95 -18.36 1.30
C THR A 128 5.60 -18.26 0.59
N ASN A 129 4.93 -19.39 0.29
CA ASN A 129 3.66 -19.44 -0.44
C ASN A 129 3.69 -18.61 -1.75
N THR A 130 4.85 -18.61 -2.41
CA THR A 130 5.02 -17.92 -3.69
C THR A 130 4.24 -18.67 -4.77
N LYS A 131 3.46 -17.92 -5.54
CA LYS A 131 2.72 -18.38 -6.73
C LYS A 131 3.11 -17.59 -7.97
N HIS A 132 3.59 -16.37 -7.78
CA HIS A 132 3.98 -15.47 -8.87
C HIS A 132 5.43 -15.03 -8.70
N ILE A 133 6.23 -15.17 -9.76
CA ILE A 133 7.64 -14.84 -9.75
C ILE A 133 7.91 -13.67 -10.69
N PHE A 134 8.61 -12.66 -10.18
CA PHE A 134 9.15 -11.56 -10.97
C PHE A 134 10.63 -11.82 -11.24
N LEU A 135 11.01 -11.78 -12.50
CA LEU A 135 12.38 -12.04 -12.94
C LEU A 135 13.07 -10.75 -13.36
N ALA A 136 14.23 -10.51 -12.76
CA ALA A 136 15.17 -9.46 -13.12
C ALA A 136 16.60 -10.01 -13.06
N GLY A 137 17.48 -9.50 -13.91
CA GLY A 137 18.87 -9.94 -14.00
C GLY A 137 19.33 -10.26 -15.42
N VAL A 138 20.31 -11.15 -15.52
CA VAL A 138 20.98 -11.49 -16.78
C VAL A 138 21.22 -13.00 -16.91
N THR A 139 21.44 -13.54 -18.10
CA THR A 139 21.08 -12.93 -19.39
C THR A 139 19.66 -13.29 -19.79
N THR A 140 18.95 -12.36 -20.44
CA THR A 140 17.53 -12.55 -20.82
C THR A 140 17.29 -13.84 -21.60
N ASN A 141 18.15 -14.16 -22.56
CA ASN A 141 18.01 -15.30 -23.47
C ASN A 141 18.59 -16.63 -22.95
N THR A 142 19.11 -16.66 -21.71
CA THR A 142 19.72 -17.85 -21.12
C THR A 142 19.18 -18.05 -19.71
N CYS A 143 19.78 -17.45 -18.67
CA CYS A 143 19.41 -17.75 -17.28
C CYS A 143 18.01 -17.26 -16.91
N ILE A 144 17.59 -16.10 -17.41
CA ILE A 144 16.21 -15.60 -17.21
C ILE A 144 15.22 -16.51 -17.95
N SER A 145 15.45 -16.81 -19.23
CA SER A 145 14.59 -17.74 -19.99
C SER A 145 14.50 -19.12 -19.35
N ALA A 146 15.63 -19.72 -18.95
CA ALA A 146 15.66 -21.05 -18.36
C ALA A 146 14.86 -21.08 -17.06
N THR A 147 15.06 -20.07 -16.20
CA THR A 147 14.32 -19.96 -14.95
C THR A 147 12.83 -19.70 -15.19
N ALA A 148 12.47 -18.88 -16.18
CA ALA A 148 11.07 -18.62 -16.54
C ALA A 148 10.37 -19.89 -17.04
N VAL A 149 11.00 -20.64 -17.94
CA VAL A 149 10.45 -21.88 -18.49
C VAL A 149 10.22 -22.91 -17.39
N ASP A 150 11.21 -23.13 -16.52
CA ASP A 150 11.06 -24.07 -15.39
C ASP A 150 10.02 -23.58 -14.38
N ALA A 151 9.97 -22.27 -14.09
CA ALA A 151 8.94 -21.70 -13.23
C ALA A 151 7.53 -21.99 -13.77
N ARG A 152 7.29 -21.82 -15.07
CA ARG A 152 5.99 -22.15 -15.70
C ARG A 152 5.69 -23.64 -15.61
N LYS A 153 6.68 -24.51 -15.87
CA LYS A 153 6.52 -25.97 -15.72
C LYS A 153 6.18 -26.39 -14.29
N LEU A 154 6.72 -25.67 -13.30
CA LEU A 154 6.43 -25.87 -11.88
C LEU A 154 5.14 -25.18 -11.41
N GLY A 155 4.39 -24.56 -12.32
CA GLY A 155 3.08 -23.96 -12.05
C GLY A 155 3.11 -22.54 -11.47
N TYR A 156 4.24 -21.84 -11.52
CA TYR A 156 4.29 -20.43 -11.13
C TYR A 156 3.77 -19.54 -12.26
N GLU A 157 3.10 -18.45 -11.89
CA GLU A 157 2.95 -17.29 -12.76
C GLU A 157 4.33 -16.62 -12.90
N VAL A 158 4.63 -16.06 -14.07
CA VAL A 158 5.93 -15.45 -14.33
C VAL A 158 5.73 -14.09 -14.98
N THR A 159 6.37 -13.07 -14.41
CA THR A 159 6.49 -11.74 -15.02
C THR A 159 7.95 -11.39 -15.24
N ILE A 160 8.28 -10.94 -16.44
CA ILE A 160 9.60 -10.40 -16.77
C ILE A 160 9.57 -8.89 -16.55
N VAL A 161 10.52 -8.38 -15.75
CA VAL A 161 10.67 -6.93 -15.53
C VAL A 161 11.61 -6.39 -16.62
N GLU A 162 11.04 -5.90 -17.71
CA GLU A 162 11.69 -5.61 -18.99
C GLU A 162 12.92 -4.69 -18.87
N ASP A 163 12.78 -3.59 -18.14
CA ASP A 163 13.86 -2.62 -17.88
C ASP A 163 14.84 -3.07 -16.78
N CYS A 164 14.64 -4.28 -16.25
CA CYS A 164 15.51 -4.95 -15.29
C CYS A 164 16.02 -6.30 -15.82
N VAL A 165 15.95 -6.56 -17.13
CA VAL A 165 16.61 -7.71 -17.77
C VAL A 165 17.49 -7.27 -18.93
N LYS A 166 18.60 -7.98 -19.17
CA LYS A 166 19.48 -7.69 -20.32
C LYS A 166 20.17 -8.92 -20.86
N ALA A 167 20.52 -8.90 -22.15
CA ALA A 167 21.41 -9.86 -22.78
C ALA A 167 22.60 -9.16 -23.46
N PHE A 168 23.61 -9.94 -23.87
CA PHE A 168 24.78 -9.41 -24.57
C PHE A 168 24.45 -8.77 -25.93
N LYS A 169 23.40 -9.23 -26.61
CA LYS A 169 22.94 -8.69 -27.90
C LYS A 169 21.45 -8.35 -27.80
N GLN A 170 21.08 -7.19 -28.33
CA GLN A 170 19.67 -6.74 -28.32
C GLN A 170 18.77 -7.72 -29.09
N GLN A 171 19.20 -8.20 -30.26
CA GLN A 171 18.42 -9.15 -31.06
C GLN A 171 18.07 -10.45 -30.30
N THR A 172 19.01 -10.99 -29.51
CA THR A 172 18.73 -12.21 -28.72
C THR A 172 17.86 -11.91 -27.50
N HIS A 173 17.97 -10.71 -26.93
CA HIS A 173 17.08 -10.24 -25.87
C HIS A 173 15.64 -10.15 -26.38
N ASP A 174 15.40 -9.44 -27.48
CA ASP A 174 14.05 -9.22 -28.03
C ASP A 174 13.39 -10.54 -28.41
N ARG A 175 14.14 -11.46 -29.03
CA ARG A 175 13.64 -12.80 -29.35
C ARG A 175 13.28 -13.59 -28.09
N ALA A 176 14.07 -13.50 -27.04
CA ALA A 176 13.78 -14.19 -25.78
C ALA A 176 12.53 -13.63 -25.11
N ILE A 177 12.33 -12.31 -25.10
CA ILE A 177 11.10 -11.69 -24.61
C ILE A 177 9.90 -12.21 -25.42
N LEU A 178 9.96 -12.14 -26.75
CA LEU A 178 8.89 -12.64 -27.63
C LEU A 178 8.55 -14.11 -27.35
N THR A 179 9.57 -14.95 -27.17
CA THR A 179 9.37 -16.38 -26.85
C THR A 179 8.70 -16.56 -25.49
N LEU A 180 9.16 -15.85 -24.45
CA LEU A 180 8.62 -16.00 -23.10
C LEU A 180 7.19 -15.46 -22.97
N THR A 181 6.86 -14.37 -23.65
CA THR A 181 5.51 -13.78 -23.61
C THR A 181 4.53 -14.52 -24.53
N GLY A 182 5.03 -15.35 -25.45
CA GLY A 182 4.21 -16.17 -26.33
C GLY A 182 3.85 -17.53 -25.72
N LYS A 183 2.88 -18.21 -26.33
CA LYS A 183 2.57 -19.61 -26.00
C LYS A 183 3.76 -20.52 -26.29
N PRO A 184 4.02 -21.55 -25.44
CA PRO A 184 3.19 -21.98 -24.30
C PRO A 184 3.53 -21.31 -22.97
N TYR A 185 4.50 -20.39 -22.95
CA TYR A 185 5.03 -19.86 -21.70
C TYR A 185 4.15 -18.75 -21.13
N ASP A 186 3.52 -17.92 -21.97
CA ASP A 186 2.55 -16.89 -21.58
C ASP A 186 3.01 -16.09 -20.34
N ALA A 187 4.29 -15.69 -20.30
CA ALA A 187 4.81 -14.84 -19.24
C ALA A 187 4.35 -13.38 -19.45
N ASP A 188 4.02 -12.70 -18.36
CA ASP A 188 3.68 -11.28 -18.41
C ASP A 188 4.95 -10.41 -18.56
N LEU A 189 4.76 -9.18 -19.02
CA LEU A 189 5.81 -8.18 -19.15
C LEU A 189 5.42 -6.90 -18.41
N CYS A 190 6.34 -6.36 -17.61
CA CYS A 190 6.16 -5.06 -16.96
C CYS A 190 7.48 -4.29 -16.86
N THR A 191 7.43 -3.04 -16.41
CA THR A 191 8.63 -2.22 -16.14
C THR A 191 8.77 -2.00 -14.64
N SER A 192 9.95 -1.61 -14.16
CA SER A 192 10.23 -1.26 -12.76
C SER A 192 9.28 -0.17 -12.21
N ASN A 193 8.67 0.64 -13.09
CA ASN A 193 7.68 1.65 -12.71
C ASN A 193 6.25 1.11 -12.66
N SER A 194 5.94 0.09 -13.47
CA SER A 194 4.62 -0.50 -13.61
C SER A 194 4.53 -1.90 -13.01
N VAL A 195 5.52 -2.31 -12.19
CA VAL A 195 5.39 -3.53 -11.41
C VAL A 195 4.25 -3.30 -10.44
N SER A 196 3.12 -3.85 -10.81
CA SER A 196 2.14 -4.32 -9.88
C SER A 196 2.55 -5.74 -9.57
N PRO A 197 3.25 -6.02 -8.45
CA PRO A 197 3.23 -7.35 -7.87
C PRO A 197 1.78 -7.58 -7.42
N HIS A 198 0.91 -7.80 -8.41
CA HIS A 198 -0.50 -7.98 -8.21
C HIS A 198 -0.64 -9.28 -7.44
N ILE A 199 -1.50 -9.16 -6.45
CA ILE A 199 -2.09 -10.24 -5.71
C ILE A 199 -2.67 -11.19 -6.77
N SER A 200 -2.06 -12.36 -6.95
CA SER A 200 -2.79 -13.52 -7.47
C SER A 200 -3.97 -13.68 -6.52
N HIS A 201 -5.10 -13.09 -6.89
CA HIS A 201 -6.33 -13.14 -6.14
C HIS A 201 -6.86 -14.57 -6.22
N ASP A 202 -6.41 -15.42 -5.31
CA ASP A 202 -7.40 -16.09 -4.50
C ASP A 202 -7.78 -15.10 -3.40
N LYS A 203 -8.94 -14.45 -3.54
CA LYS A 203 -9.51 -13.49 -2.58
C LYS A 203 -9.94 -14.14 -1.25
N THR A 204 -9.49 -15.35 -0.97
CA THR A 204 -10.07 -16.20 0.08
C THR A 204 -9.16 -16.42 1.28
N ASP A 205 -7.85 -16.15 1.20
CA ASP A 205 -6.89 -16.62 2.24
C ASP A 205 -5.99 -15.56 2.91
N GLN A 206 -6.12 -14.26 2.61
CA GLN A 206 -5.53 -13.22 3.47
C GLN A 206 -6.61 -12.60 4.37
N PRO A 207 -6.37 -12.52 5.69
CA PRO A 207 -7.33 -11.88 6.58
C PRO A 207 -7.47 -10.42 6.18
N LEU A 208 -8.70 -10.01 5.89
CA LEU A 208 -9.01 -8.61 5.66
C LEU A 208 -8.62 -7.80 6.91
N PRO A 209 -8.17 -6.54 6.75
CA PRO A 209 -8.05 -5.63 7.86
C PRO A 209 -9.35 -5.59 8.67
N VAL A 210 -9.26 -5.41 9.98
CA VAL A 210 -10.41 -5.32 10.88
C VAL A 210 -10.54 -3.90 11.38
N LEU A 211 -11.73 -3.32 11.25
CA LEU A 211 -12.07 -2.06 11.92
C LEU A 211 -12.99 -2.34 13.09
N TYR A 212 -12.52 -2.03 14.30
CA TYR A 212 -13.35 -1.96 15.50
C TYR A 212 -13.88 -0.53 15.67
N TRP A 213 -15.20 -0.38 15.75
CA TRP A 213 -15.85 0.93 15.73
C TRP A 213 -17.12 0.99 16.58
N VAL A 214 -17.59 2.20 16.86
CA VAL A 214 -18.84 2.45 17.59
C VAL A 214 -19.76 3.34 16.75
N ASN A 215 -21.04 2.98 16.69
CA ASN A 215 -22.04 3.77 15.96
C ASN A 215 -22.22 5.17 16.55
N GLY A 216 -22.26 6.18 15.68
CA GLY A 216 -22.38 7.59 16.07
C GLY A 216 -21.10 8.23 16.62
N SER A 217 -19.98 7.50 16.71
CA SER A 217 -18.69 8.07 17.08
C SER A 217 -18.08 8.83 15.91
N ILE A 218 -17.85 10.15 16.07
CA ILE A 218 -17.16 11.01 15.09
C ILE A 218 -15.85 10.36 14.65
N SER A 219 -15.01 9.95 15.61
CA SER A 219 -13.72 9.31 15.34
C SER A 219 -13.85 8.03 14.52
N SER A 220 -14.87 7.20 14.78
CA SER A 220 -15.12 5.99 14.00
C SER A 220 -15.56 6.33 12.57
N TRP A 221 -16.46 7.30 12.45
CA TRP A 221 -17.03 7.70 11.17
C TRP A 221 -15.97 8.25 10.21
N ARG A 222 -14.99 9.01 10.72
CA ARG A 222 -13.82 9.47 9.93
C ARG A 222 -13.14 8.34 9.17
N VAL A 223 -12.84 7.26 9.89
CA VAL A 223 -12.14 6.09 9.32
C VAL A 223 -13.03 5.33 8.36
N MET A 224 -14.32 5.19 8.67
CA MET A 224 -15.29 4.52 7.79
C MET A 224 -15.43 5.26 6.45
N ILE A 225 -15.53 6.59 6.46
CA ILE A 225 -15.55 7.42 5.23
C ILE A 225 -14.28 7.19 4.43
N ALA A 226 -13.11 7.21 5.07
CA ALA A 226 -11.84 7.02 4.37
C ALA A 226 -11.71 5.62 3.75
N LEU A 227 -12.12 4.56 4.46
CA LEU A 227 -12.12 3.20 3.93
C LEU A 227 -13.07 3.05 2.74
N ALA A 228 -14.28 3.61 2.83
CA ALA A 228 -15.26 3.60 1.74
C ALA A 228 -14.76 4.40 0.54
N TRP A 229 -14.24 5.61 0.77
CA TRP A 229 -13.68 6.47 -0.28
C TRP A 229 -12.52 5.79 -1.00
N LYS A 230 -11.60 5.17 -0.25
CA LYS A 230 -10.44 4.47 -0.83
C LYS A 230 -10.78 3.06 -1.33
N LYS A 231 -12.04 2.61 -1.20
CA LYS A 231 -12.53 1.29 -1.60
C LYS A 231 -11.71 0.14 -0.99
N ILE A 232 -11.30 0.30 0.28
CA ILE A 232 -10.50 -0.70 1.00
C ILE A 232 -11.45 -1.72 1.64
N PRO A 233 -11.40 -3.01 1.27
CA PRO A 233 -12.21 -4.04 1.92
C PRO A 233 -11.71 -4.31 3.34
N TYR A 234 -12.62 -4.45 4.30
CA TYR A 234 -12.30 -4.70 5.70
C TYR A 234 -13.41 -5.51 6.39
N ILE A 235 -13.06 -6.22 7.47
CA ILE A 235 -14.00 -6.84 8.41
C ILE A 235 -14.48 -5.75 9.38
N SER A 236 -15.77 -5.48 9.35
CA SER A 236 -16.42 -4.53 10.25
C SER A 236 -16.77 -5.19 11.60
N LYS A 237 -16.22 -4.67 12.70
CA LYS A 237 -16.52 -5.11 14.08
C LYS A 237 -17.10 -3.96 14.88
N ARG A 238 -18.42 -3.83 14.86
CA ARG A 238 -19.13 -2.87 15.72
C ARG A 238 -19.10 -3.32 17.17
N LEU A 239 -18.61 -2.46 18.05
CA LEU A 239 -18.66 -2.64 19.50
C LEU A 239 -19.88 -1.90 20.08
N LYS A 240 -20.61 -2.57 20.96
CA LYS A 240 -21.78 -2.01 21.65
C LYS A 240 -21.34 -1.30 22.94
N VAL A 241 -21.66 -0.02 23.05
CA VAL A 241 -21.36 0.82 24.23
C VAL A 241 -22.54 1.01 25.18
N MET A 242 -23.70 0.44 24.84
CA MET A 242 -24.93 0.46 25.65
C MET A 242 -25.14 -0.82 26.47
N THR A 243 -24.20 -1.77 26.41
CA THR A 243 -24.19 -2.99 27.22
C THR A 243 -23.46 -2.76 28.55
N GLU A 244 -23.72 -3.61 29.54
CA GLU A 244 -22.95 -3.65 30.80
C GLU A 244 -22.29 -5.03 30.95
N PRO A 245 -20.94 -5.12 30.91
CA PRO A 245 -20.00 -4.04 30.61
C PRO A 245 -20.06 -3.59 29.14
N LYS A 246 -19.58 -2.37 28.87
CA LYS A 246 -19.39 -1.88 27.49
C LYS A 246 -18.42 -2.82 26.76
N GLU A 247 -18.74 -3.23 25.52
CA GLU A 247 -17.86 -4.12 24.75
C GLU A 247 -16.47 -3.49 24.48
N THR A 248 -16.38 -2.16 24.46
CA THR A 248 -15.08 -1.45 24.39
C THR A 248 -14.20 -1.64 25.63
N ARG A 249 -14.75 -2.14 26.73
CA ARG A 249 -14.03 -2.45 27.98
C ARG A 249 -13.93 -3.95 28.23
N SER A 250 -14.29 -4.79 27.26
CA SER A 250 -14.18 -6.23 27.41
C SER A 250 -12.69 -6.63 27.53
N PRO A 251 -12.35 -7.67 28.30
CA PRO A 251 -10.99 -8.17 28.39
C PRO A 251 -10.40 -8.52 27.01
N GLU A 252 -11.22 -9.07 26.12
CA GLU A 252 -10.81 -9.47 24.76
C GLU A 252 -10.42 -8.27 23.91
N PHE A 253 -11.20 -7.18 23.96
CA PHE A 253 -10.86 -5.98 23.20
C PHE A 253 -9.69 -5.22 23.83
N ALA A 254 -9.54 -5.24 25.14
CA ALA A 254 -8.40 -4.63 25.83
C ALA A 254 -7.05 -5.25 25.44
N LEU A 255 -7.02 -6.54 25.04
CA LEU A 255 -5.84 -7.18 24.48
C LEU A 255 -5.44 -6.61 23.11
N ILE A 256 -6.39 -6.07 22.35
CA ILE A 256 -6.16 -5.45 21.04
C ILE A 256 -5.81 -3.98 21.22
N ASN A 257 -6.62 -3.24 21.98
CA ASN A 257 -6.36 -1.85 22.31
C ASN A 257 -6.43 -1.63 23.82
N PRO A 258 -5.27 -1.54 24.51
CA PRO A 258 -5.23 -1.31 25.96
C PRO A 258 -5.85 0.02 26.41
N ARG A 259 -6.10 0.97 25.49
CA ARG A 259 -6.81 2.21 25.78
C ARG A 259 -8.32 2.04 25.80
N CYS A 260 -8.86 0.90 25.36
CA CYS A 260 -10.30 0.60 25.34
C CYS A 260 -11.10 1.64 24.54
N LYS A 261 -10.52 2.15 23.44
CA LYS A 261 -11.08 3.22 22.59
C LYS A 261 -11.33 2.75 21.16
N THR A 262 -12.24 3.43 20.48
CA THR A 262 -12.50 3.27 19.04
C THR A 262 -12.31 4.60 18.31
N PRO A 263 -11.96 4.57 17.01
CA PRO A 263 -11.70 3.39 16.18
C PRO A 263 -10.38 2.69 16.55
N THR A 264 -10.32 1.39 16.30
CA THR A 264 -9.07 0.61 16.28
C THR A 264 -9.01 -0.13 14.96
N PHE A 265 -7.98 0.15 14.17
CA PHE A 265 -7.75 -0.51 12.89
C PHE A 265 -6.65 -1.55 13.07
N VAL A 266 -6.93 -2.79 12.68
CA VAL A 266 -5.96 -3.88 12.66
C VAL A 266 -5.73 -4.26 11.22
N ASP A 267 -4.54 -3.97 10.70
CA ASP A 267 -4.19 -4.33 9.32
C ASP A 267 -4.10 -5.86 9.18
N SER A 268 -4.19 -6.32 7.94
CA SER A 268 -4.04 -7.71 7.51
C SER A 268 -2.75 -8.39 8.01
N ASP A 269 -1.69 -7.62 8.30
CA ASP A 269 -0.43 -8.13 8.85
C ASP A 269 -0.38 -8.13 10.39
N GLY A 270 -1.49 -7.78 11.05
CA GLY A 270 -1.61 -7.66 12.50
C GLY A 270 -1.15 -6.31 13.07
N THR A 271 -0.74 -5.35 12.24
CA THR A 271 -0.39 -4.00 12.71
C THR A 271 -1.63 -3.31 13.28
N ILE A 272 -1.54 -2.91 14.55
CA ILE A 272 -2.62 -2.20 15.25
C ILE A 272 -2.35 -0.70 15.18
N VAL A 273 -3.33 0.05 14.64
CA VAL A 273 -3.31 1.51 14.56
C VAL A 273 -4.51 2.04 15.33
N ILE A 274 -4.22 2.93 16.29
CA ILE A 274 -5.20 3.59 17.15
C ILE A 274 -5.13 5.11 16.92
N GLU A 275 -6.13 5.85 17.38
CA GLU A 275 -6.39 7.28 17.08
C GLU A 275 -6.83 7.50 15.63
N SER A 276 -8.01 8.10 15.44
CA SER A 276 -8.63 8.23 14.11
C SER A 276 -7.74 9.00 13.13
N MET A 277 -7.08 10.06 13.59
CA MET A 277 -6.17 10.87 12.77
C MET A 277 -4.92 10.08 12.33
N ALA A 278 -4.35 9.27 13.22
CA ALA A 278 -3.22 8.41 12.87
C ALA A 278 -3.63 7.30 11.89
N ILE A 279 -4.83 6.72 12.07
CA ILE A 279 -5.39 5.75 11.14
C ILE A 279 -5.57 6.37 9.75
N LEU A 280 -6.11 7.59 9.64
CA LEU A 280 -6.26 8.27 8.36
C LEU A 280 -4.90 8.46 7.66
N GLN A 281 -3.87 8.95 8.36
CA GLN A 281 -2.53 9.09 7.80
C GLN A 281 -1.91 7.74 7.41
N TYR A 282 -2.15 6.69 8.21
CA TYR A 282 -1.71 5.33 7.90
C TYR A 282 -2.35 4.82 6.60
N LEU A 283 -3.66 5.01 6.43
CA LEU A 283 -4.36 4.62 5.22
C LEU A 283 -3.83 5.37 3.99
N GLU A 284 -3.55 6.67 4.09
CA GLU A 284 -2.95 7.42 2.99
C GLU A 284 -1.55 6.93 2.63
N ARG A 285 -0.75 6.55 3.63
CA ARG A 285 0.63 6.12 3.43
C ARG A 285 0.73 4.70 2.86
N PHE A 286 -0.08 3.78 3.35
CA PHE A 286 0.06 2.34 3.08
C PHE A 286 -1.02 1.76 2.18
N PHE A 287 -2.09 2.52 1.93
CA PHE A 287 -3.13 2.21 0.95
C PHE A 287 -3.24 3.37 -0.04
N PRO A 288 -2.19 3.72 -0.81
CA PRO A 288 -2.13 4.97 -1.57
C PRO A 288 -3.13 5.03 -2.73
N ASP A 289 -3.73 3.91 -3.12
CA ASP A 289 -4.76 3.88 -4.16
C ASP A 289 -5.94 4.75 -3.73
N THR A 290 -6.28 5.71 -4.57
CA THR A 290 -7.43 6.60 -4.41
C THR A 290 -8.30 6.52 -5.67
N PRO A 291 -9.61 6.79 -5.58
CA PRO A 291 -10.46 6.94 -6.75
C PRO A 291 -9.90 7.96 -7.76
N GLU A 292 -10.37 7.86 -9.01
CA GLU A 292 -9.96 8.75 -10.11
C GLU A 292 -10.01 10.24 -9.71
N ASN A 293 -9.01 11.00 -10.19
CA ASN A 293 -8.83 12.46 -10.05
C ASN A 293 -8.07 13.01 -8.84
N ARG A 294 -7.49 12.19 -7.94
CA ARG A 294 -6.51 12.70 -6.95
C ARG A 294 -5.07 12.62 -7.48
N PRO A 295 -4.35 13.73 -7.66
CA PRO A 295 -2.95 13.70 -8.05
C PRO A 295 -2.08 13.15 -6.92
N SER A 296 -1.20 12.19 -7.23
CA SER A 296 -0.24 11.62 -6.27
C SER A 296 0.94 12.54 -5.94
N ASN A 297 1.08 13.66 -6.67
CA ASN A 297 2.18 14.63 -6.56
C ASN A 297 1.68 16.02 -6.12
N LEU A 298 1.43 16.18 -4.83
CA LEU A 298 1.16 17.49 -4.25
C LEU A 298 2.44 18.35 -4.24
N SER A 299 2.31 19.63 -4.58
CA SER A 299 3.34 20.62 -4.31
C SER A 299 3.49 20.84 -2.80
N LYS A 300 4.60 21.47 -2.37
CA LYS A 300 4.83 21.79 -0.95
C LYS A 300 3.68 22.62 -0.36
N SER A 301 3.16 23.60 -1.11
CA SER A 301 2.07 24.45 -0.64
C SER A 301 0.76 23.67 -0.49
N GLU A 302 0.46 22.80 -1.45
CA GLU A 302 -0.75 21.97 -1.45
C GLU A 302 -0.75 20.97 -0.28
N TRP A 303 0.37 20.28 -0.09
CA TRP A 303 0.53 19.35 1.03
C TRP A 303 0.45 20.07 2.38
N THR A 304 1.05 21.27 2.49
CA THR A 304 1.01 22.07 3.72
C THR A 304 -0.41 22.48 4.06
N GLN A 305 -1.15 23.03 3.08
CA GLN A 305 -2.53 23.43 3.29
C GLN A 305 -3.39 22.24 3.73
N GLU A 306 -3.33 21.11 3.02
CA GLU A 306 -4.12 19.93 3.36
C GLU A 306 -3.79 19.40 4.76
N THR A 307 -2.50 19.27 5.09
CA THR A 307 -2.06 18.74 6.38
C THR A 307 -2.47 19.66 7.54
N VAL A 308 -2.40 20.97 7.35
CA VAL A 308 -2.87 21.94 8.34
C VAL A 308 -4.38 21.82 8.54
N ARG A 309 -5.18 21.76 7.45
CA ARG A 309 -6.64 21.57 7.55
C ARG A 309 -7.00 20.25 8.23
N PHE A 310 -6.28 19.18 7.88
CA PHE A 310 -6.43 17.88 8.50
C PHE A 310 -6.28 17.95 10.02
N HIS A 311 -5.17 18.51 10.51
CA HIS A 311 -4.94 18.61 11.95
C HIS A 311 -5.88 19.58 12.66
N GLU A 312 -6.21 20.72 12.05
CA GLU A 312 -7.15 21.69 12.63
C GLU A 312 -8.57 21.14 12.76
N SER A 313 -8.95 20.08 12.04
CA SER A 313 -10.27 19.44 12.17
C SER A 313 -10.61 18.93 13.57
N GLU A 314 -9.61 18.78 14.46
CA GLU A 314 -9.82 18.48 15.87
C GLU A 314 -10.30 19.69 16.68
N ASN A 315 -9.94 20.92 16.28
CA ASN A 315 -10.32 22.14 17.00
C ASN A 315 -11.84 22.26 17.20
N PRO A 316 -12.69 22.21 16.15
CA PRO A 316 -14.13 22.31 16.33
C PRO A 316 -14.69 21.17 17.18
N HIS A 317 -14.10 19.96 17.12
CA HIS A 317 -14.53 18.84 17.95
C HIS A 317 -14.21 19.08 19.44
N SER A 318 -12.99 19.53 19.77
CA SER A 318 -12.59 19.83 21.14
C SER A 318 -13.33 21.04 21.73
N ILE A 319 -13.62 22.06 20.92
CA ILE A 319 -14.40 23.22 21.35
C ILE A 319 -15.86 22.83 21.58
N TYR A 320 -16.40 21.92 20.77
CA TYR A 320 -17.78 21.45 20.89
C TYR A 320 -18.01 20.50 22.07
N GLU A 321 -17.03 19.64 22.41
CA GLU A 321 -17.17 18.57 23.42
C GLU A 321 -17.82 19.01 24.75
N PRO A 322 -17.47 20.17 25.37
CA PRO A 322 -18.10 20.62 26.61
C PRO A 322 -19.62 20.86 26.50
N ILE A 323 -20.17 21.09 25.30
CA ILE A 323 -21.61 21.24 25.09
C ILE A 323 -22.36 19.94 25.43
N GLU A 324 -21.71 18.77 25.30
CA GLU A 324 -22.34 17.49 25.64
C GLU A 324 -22.60 17.31 27.14
N LEU A 325 -21.95 18.12 28.00
CA LEU A 325 -22.19 18.14 29.45
C LEU A 325 -23.63 18.54 29.82
N VAL A 326 -24.43 19.01 28.87
CA VAL A 326 -25.88 19.16 28.99
C VAL A 326 -26.59 17.87 29.43
N TYR A 327 -26.02 16.70 29.14
CA TYR A 327 -26.55 15.40 29.60
C TYR A 327 -26.09 14.96 30.98
N ASP A 328 -25.14 15.67 31.58
CA ASP A 328 -24.71 15.37 32.93
C ASP A 328 -25.88 15.61 33.91
N ALA A 329 -26.04 14.71 34.89
CA ALA A 329 -27.08 14.87 35.91
C ALA A 329 -26.94 16.19 36.69
N GLU A 330 -25.71 16.68 36.80
CA GLU A 330 -25.33 17.93 37.44
C GLU A 330 -24.95 19.03 36.42
N TRP A 331 -25.49 19.00 35.19
CA TRP A 331 -25.16 19.94 34.09
C TRP A 331 -25.14 21.42 34.51
N LYS A 332 -25.95 21.82 35.50
CA LYS A 332 -25.98 23.18 36.03
C LYS A 332 -24.62 23.65 36.55
N LYS A 333 -23.81 22.75 37.11
CA LYS A 333 -22.43 23.04 37.54
C LYS A 333 -21.51 23.36 36.36
N HIS A 334 -21.86 22.90 35.16
CA HIS A 334 -21.10 23.09 33.94
C HIS A 334 -21.66 24.19 33.04
N ARG A 335 -22.71 24.91 33.47
CA ARG A 335 -23.44 25.88 32.63
C ARG A 335 -22.52 26.91 31.96
N GLU A 336 -21.59 27.49 32.72
CA GLU A 336 -20.67 28.50 32.17
C GLU A 336 -19.77 27.90 31.09
N ASN A 337 -19.20 26.72 31.32
CA ASN A 337 -18.35 26.03 30.35
C ASN A 337 -19.13 25.64 29.08
N ILE A 338 -20.38 25.18 29.22
CA ILE A 338 -21.26 24.85 28.10
C ILE A 338 -21.52 26.09 27.24
N LEU A 339 -21.84 27.23 27.85
CA LEU A 339 -22.13 28.47 27.13
C LEU A 339 -20.88 29.09 26.49
N LEU A 340 -19.72 29.00 27.16
CA LEU A 340 -18.44 29.41 26.57
C LEU A 340 -18.13 28.58 25.32
N ALA A 341 -18.24 27.25 25.41
CA ALA A 341 -18.07 26.34 24.27
C ALA A 341 -19.06 26.65 23.14
N TYR A 342 -20.34 26.93 23.47
CA TYR A 342 -21.35 27.34 22.51
C TYR A 342 -20.98 28.64 21.77
N HIS A 343 -20.40 29.64 22.44
CA HIS A 343 -19.95 30.85 21.77
C HIS A 343 -18.68 30.64 20.94
N ASP A 344 -17.72 29.88 21.48
CA ASP A 344 -16.43 29.66 20.82
C ASP A 344 -16.54 28.77 19.58
N ILE A 345 -17.50 27.84 19.53
CA ILE A 345 -17.70 27.02 18.33
C ILE A 345 -18.14 27.87 17.12
N PHE A 346 -18.93 28.92 17.31
CA PHE A 346 -19.28 29.81 16.20
C PHE A 346 -18.08 30.61 15.69
N LYS A 347 -17.21 31.08 16.59
CA LYS A 347 -15.96 31.75 16.20
C LYS A 347 -15.04 30.80 15.42
N GLU A 348 -14.94 29.55 15.86
CA GLU A 348 -14.18 28.53 15.14
C GLU A 348 -14.77 28.29 13.75
N LEU A 349 -16.09 28.12 13.64
CA LEU A 349 -16.77 27.92 12.36
C LEU A 349 -16.57 29.09 11.37
N GLU A 350 -16.37 30.32 11.84
CA GLU A 350 -15.99 31.45 10.96
C GLU A 350 -14.62 31.26 10.29
N HIS A 351 -13.69 30.52 10.89
CA HIS A 351 -12.43 30.15 10.25
C HIS A 351 -12.68 29.12 9.13
N TRP A 352 -13.52 28.12 9.41
CA TRP A 352 -13.88 27.08 8.43
C TRP A 352 -14.66 27.64 7.24
N GLU A 353 -15.54 28.60 7.48
CA GLU A 353 -16.24 29.35 6.44
C GLU A 353 -15.24 30.02 5.49
N ARG A 354 -14.21 30.69 6.03
CA ARG A 354 -13.15 31.32 5.24
C ARG A 354 -12.31 30.31 4.45
N TYR A 355 -11.98 29.16 5.05
CA TYR A 355 -11.24 28.10 4.36
C TYR A 355 -12.01 27.51 3.17
N LEU A 356 -13.35 27.46 3.26
CA LEU A 356 -14.22 26.87 2.25
C LEU A 356 -14.69 27.86 1.16
N ASN A 357 -14.33 29.14 1.26
CA ASN A 357 -14.69 30.17 0.29
C ASN A 357 -14.17 29.90 -1.14
N SER A 358 -13.20 29.00 -1.30
CA SER A 358 -12.75 28.50 -2.61
C SER A 358 -13.81 27.68 -3.36
N GLY A 359 -14.91 27.30 -2.69
CA GLY A 359 -16.03 26.59 -3.28
C GLY A 359 -15.78 25.09 -3.50
N GLY A 360 -14.69 24.53 -2.97
CA GLY A 360 -14.29 23.13 -3.15
C GLY A 360 -14.35 22.26 -1.88
N PHE A 361 -13.49 21.25 -1.86
CA PHE A 361 -13.16 20.44 -0.68
C PHE A 361 -11.98 21.08 0.08
N LEU A 362 -11.71 20.59 1.30
CA LEU A 362 -10.61 21.07 2.13
C LEU A 362 -9.25 20.60 1.65
N SER A 363 -9.22 19.44 0.98
CA SER A 363 -7.98 18.88 0.45
C SER A 363 -7.55 19.57 -0.85
N ALA A 364 -6.29 19.38 -1.24
CA ALA A 364 -5.68 20.15 -2.33
C ALA A 364 -6.44 20.02 -3.66
N ARG A 365 -6.41 21.10 -4.47
CA ARG A 365 -7.03 21.20 -5.80
C ARG A 365 -8.53 20.92 -5.81
N ASN A 366 -9.24 21.22 -4.72
CA ASN A 366 -10.68 20.99 -4.58
C ASN A 366 -11.07 19.52 -4.86
N ALA A 367 -10.21 18.57 -4.50
CA ALA A 367 -10.50 17.14 -4.53
C ALA A 367 -10.82 16.66 -3.10
N PHE A 368 -11.72 15.68 -2.96
CA PHE A 368 -12.00 15.08 -1.66
C PHE A 368 -10.77 14.31 -1.17
N GLY A 369 -10.44 14.42 0.13
CA GLY A 369 -9.28 13.76 0.71
C GLY A 369 -9.36 13.58 2.22
N LEU A 370 -8.22 13.38 2.87
CA LEU A 370 -8.18 13.07 4.30
C LEU A 370 -8.66 14.21 5.17
N ALA A 371 -8.39 15.47 4.80
CA ALA A 371 -8.88 16.62 5.55
C ALA A 371 -10.41 16.65 5.59
N ASP A 372 -11.05 16.22 4.50
CA ASP A 372 -12.50 16.09 4.41
C ASP A 372 -13.03 14.90 5.23
N CYS A 373 -12.35 13.75 5.15
CA CYS A 373 -12.66 12.58 5.99
C CYS A 373 -12.59 12.93 7.48
N ALA A 374 -11.69 13.82 7.87
CA ALA A 374 -11.50 14.24 9.25
C ALA A 374 -12.54 15.27 9.71
N PHE A 375 -12.81 16.29 8.89
CA PHE A 375 -13.69 17.41 9.25
C PHE A 375 -15.18 17.12 9.07
N TYR A 376 -15.58 16.48 7.96
CA TYR A 376 -17.01 16.31 7.65
C TYR A 376 -17.81 15.64 8.79
N PRO A 377 -17.34 14.54 9.44
CA PRO A 377 -18.04 13.94 10.57
C PRO A 377 -18.29 14.90 11.74
N VAL A 378 -17.38 15.83 11.99
CA VAL A 378 -17.51 16.84 13.06
C VAL A 378 -18.64 17.80 12.72
N LEU A 379 -18.61 18.37 11.52
CA LEU A 379 -19.65 19.27 11.04
C LEU A 379 -21.02 18.58 10.98
N ALA A 380 -21.07 17.38 10.40
CA ALA A 380 -22.30 16.62 10.28
C ALA A 380 -22.89 16.25 11.65
N TYR A 381 -22.07 15.89 12.63
CA TYR A 381 -22.54 15.66 13.99
C TYR A 381 -23.13 16.93 14.60
N MET A 382 -22.47 18.08 14.48
CA MET A 382 -23.03 19.34 14.98
C MET A 382 -24.38 19.67 14.33
N VAL A 383 -24.52 19.48 13.01
CA VAL A 383 -25.79 19.66 12.28
C VAL A 383 -26.86 18.69 12.80
N HIS A 384 -26.51 17.41 12.97
CA HIS A 384 -27.40 16.40 13.55
C HIS A 384 -27.82 16.75 14.99
N ARG A 385 -27.03 17.57 15.70
CA ARG A 385 -27.32 18.09 17.05
C ARG A 385 -27.90 19.50 17.06
N GLY A 386 -28.33 20.01 15.91
CA GLY A 386 -29.12 21.23 15.78
C GLY A 386 -28.35 22.49 15.42
N LEU A 387 -27.09 22.38 14.96
CA LEU A 387 -26.41 23.51 14.33
C LEU A 387 -27.17 23.92 13.08
N ASP A 388 -27.65 25.16 13.05
CA ASP A 388 -28.34 25.70 11.88
C ASP A 388 -27.35 26.24 10.85
N LEU A 389 -27.30 25.60 9.68
CA LEU A 389 -26.57 26.08 8.50
C LEU A 389 -27.47 26.81 7.49
N THR A 390 -28.78 26.91 7.76
CA THR A 390 -29.79 27.36 6.79
C THR A 390 -30.17 28.83 6.92
N SER A 391 -29.96 29.45 8.09
CA SER A 391 -30.31 30.86 8.34
C SER A 391 -29.63 31.86 7.39
N LYS A 392 -28.47 31.51 6.83
CA LYS A 392 -27.76 32.32 5.81
C LYS A 392 -27.05 31.43 4.81
N PRO A 393 -26.91 31.85 3.52
CA PRO A 393 -25.99 31.19 2.60
C PRO A 393 -24.60 31.13 3.22
N SER A 394 -24.02 29.93 3.29
CA SER A 394 -22.69 29.70 3.86
C SER A 394 -21.91 28.66 3.05
N CYS A 395 -20.60 28.83 2.97
CA CYS A 395 -19.67 27.88 2.39
C CYS A 395 -19.71 26.54 3.13
N LEU A 396 -19.91 26.57 4.46
CA LEU A 396 -20.15 25.39 5.28
C LEU A 396 -21.38 24.59 4.84
N LYS A 397 -22.51 25.25 4.54
CA LYS A 397 -23.71 24.58 4.02
C LYS A 397 -23.42 23.88 2.68
N THR A 398 -22.84 24.60 1.73
CA THR A 398 -22.50 24.03 0.41
C THR A 398 -21.52 22.87 0.53
N TYR A 399 -20.53 22.99 1.42
CA TYR A 399 -19.59 21.92 1.71
C TYR A 399 -20.26 20.69 2.32
N TYR A 400 -21.14 20.89 3.32
CA TYR A 400 -21.91 19.83 3.97
C TYR A 400 -22.75 19.06 2.96
N GLU A 401 -23.52 19.74 2.12
CA GLU A 401 -24.36 19.13 1.08
C GLU A 401 -23.52 18.36 0.05
N ARG A 402 -22.41 18.95 -0.40
CA ARG A 402 -21.49 18.31 -1.36
C ARG A 402 -20.85 17.04 -0.80
N CYS A 403 -20.38 17.06 0.45
CA CYS A 403 -19.81 15.88 1.08
C CYS A 403 -20.87 14.82 1.35
N GLY A 404 -22.06 15.22 1.83
CA GLY A 404 -23.18 14.32 2.08
C GLY A 404 -23.68 13.59 0.83
N ALA A 405 -23.47 14.16 -0.36
CA ALA A 405 -23.81 13.53 -1.64
C ALA A 405 -22.76 12.50 -2.12
N LEU A 406 -21.60 12.38 -1.47
CA LEU A 406 -20.57 11.42 -1.87
C LEU A 406 -20.97 10.00 -1.46
N GLN A 407 -20.83 9.06 -2.40
CA GLN A 407 -21.14 7.64 -2.16
C GLN A 407 -20.41 7.08 -0.92
N ALA A 408 -19.14 7.44 -0.73
CA ALA A 408 -18.35 7.02 0.43
C ALA A 408 -18.91 7.53 1.77
N VAL A 409 -19.51 8.72 1.77
CA VAL A 409 -20.12 9.33 2.95
C VAL A 409 -21.47 8.70 3.24
N ILE A 410 -22.26 8.42 2.20
CA ILE A 410 -23.54 7.72 2.29
C ILE A 410 -23.34 6.30 2.84
N GLU A 411 -22.37 5.55 2.33
CA GLU A 411 -22.05 4.18 2.78
C GLU A 411 -21.55 4.13 4.22
N ALA A 412 -20.81 5.15 4.66
CA ALA A 412 -20.27 5.24 6.01
C ALA A 412 -21.24 5.86 7.02
N CYS A 413 -22.44 6.26 6.60
CA CYS A 413 -23.40 6.98 7.44
C CYS A 413 -23.78 6.16 8.68
N PRO A 414 -23.77 6.74 9.90
CA PRO A 414 -24.16 6.01 11.10
C PRO A 414 -25.60 5.49 11.04
N ASP A 415 -25.85 4.36 11.71
CA ASP A 415 -27.19 3.80 11.77
C ASP A 415 -28.16 4.79 12.45
N HIS A 416 -29.36 4.91 11.87
CA HIS A 416 -30.44 5.78 12.34
C HIS A 416 -30.14 7.29 12.29
N TRP A 417 -29.17 7.72 11.48
CA TRP A 417 -28.78 9.13 11.35
C TRP A 417 -29.93 10.06 10.91
N GLU A 418 -30.91 9.53 10.20
CA GLU A 418 -32.08 10.28 9.71
C GLU A 418 -33.00 10.78 10.83
N THR A 419 -32.97 10.14 12.00
CA THR A 419 -33.73 10.61 13.17
C THR A 419 -32.87 11.63 13.92
N PRO A 420 -33.24 12.93 13.93
CA PRO A 420 -32.43 13.94 14.59
C PRO A 420 -32.28 13.63 16.08
N GLY A 421 -31.06 13.72 16.60
CA GLY A 421 -30.82 13.64 18.03
C GLY A 421 -31.46 14.82 18.78
N LYS A 422 -31.48 14.75 20.12
CA LYS A 422 -31.86 15.91 20.93
C LYS A 422 -30.94 17.08 20.59
N SER A 423 -31.53 18.22 20.25
CA SER A 423 -30.79 19.41 19.84
C SER A 423 -30.03 20.00 21.02
N LEU A 424 -28.69 19.97 20.93
CA LEU A 424 -27.81 20.58 21.91
C LEU A 424 -27.73 22.09 21.72
N PHE A 425 -27.75 22.56 20.48
CA PHE A 425 -27.74 23.98 20.15
C PHE A 425 -29.00 24.68 20.66
N LEU A 426 -30.18 24.11 20.42
CA LEU A 426 -31.45 24.65 20.94
C LEU A 426 -31.47 24.69 22.47
N ARG A 427 -30.87 23.70 23.13
CA ARG A 427 -30.77 23.71 24.59
C ARG A 427 -29.88 24.86 25.09
N CYS A 428 -28.74 25.11 24.44
CA CYS A 428 -27.88 26.25 24.77
C CYS A 428 -28.60 27.59 24.54
N GLU A 429 -29.33 27.73 23.43
CA GLU A 429 -30.15 28.92 23.16
C GLU A 429 -31.23 29.15 24.22
N THR A 430 -31.83 28.07 24.72
CA THR A 430 -32.80 28.14 25.82
C THR A 430 -32.10 28.56 27.11
N MET A 431 -30.92 27.99 27.42
CA MET A 431 -30.12 28.36 28.59
C MET A 431 -29.69 29.83 28.58
N LEU A 432 -29.44 30.44 27.42
CA LEU A 432 -29.12 31.87 27.30
C LEU A 432 -30.29 32.79 27.67
N LYS A 433 -31.53 32.27 27.59
CA LYS A 433 -32.76 32.99 27.92
C LYS A 433 -33.23 32.75 29.37
N GLU A 434 -32.77 31.65 29.99
CA GLU A 434 -32.89 31.32 31.41
C GLU A 434 -31.87 32.08 32.25
#